data_AF-A0A9P3BEQ6-F1
#
_entry.id   AF-A0A9P3BEQ6-F1
#
_cell.length_a   1.000
_cell.length_b   1.000
_cell.length_c   1.000
_cell.angle_alpha   90.00
_cell.angle_beta   90.00
_cell.angle_gamma   90.00
#
_symmetry.space_group_name_H-M   'P 1'
#
loop_
_entity.id
_entity.type
_entity.pdbx_description
1 polymer ?
#
loop_
_entity_poly.entity_id
_entity_poly.type
_entity_poly.pdbx_seq_one_letter_code
_entity_poly.pdbx_strand_id
1 'polypeptide(L)'
;MTTNTVSQAAQMETHGVPNDMLPNLNSITVIIALPLVTKFVYPFLHSRGIRTPPLRRVALGFFLEALGMAYAAGIQGWIYSSGPCYKHPRACAASMNGSLPNHVNIGYQSPVYFLEGLSEVFASPAGYEYTFTKAPKSMKSIIQALYGLTAAGGSIIALALTPTNKDPDLLWMYTGIAGAMFAAAVIVMVVSYKHEGKTMGTLQMPEM
;
A
#
# COMPACT_ATOMS: atom_id res chain seq x y z
N MET A 1 -2.11 3.10 -7.77
CA MET A 1 -3.05 1.96 -7.75
C MET A 1 -4.44 2.48 -7.37
N THR A 2 -5.08 3.24 -8.25
CA THR A 2 -6.28 4.01 -7.90
C THR A 2 -7.58 3.41 -8.45
N THR A 3 -7.49 2.50 -9.41
CA THR A 3 -8.66 2.03 -10.16
C THR A 3 -9.57 1.11 -9.35
N ASN A 4 -9.01 0.25 -8.49
CA ASN A 4 -9.80 -0.65 -7.64
C ASN A 4 -10.58 0.10 -6.56
N THR A 5 -9.95 1.04 -5.85
CA THR A 5 -10.59 1.80 -4.76
C THR A 5 -11.65 2.75 -5.30
N VAL A 6 -11.42 3.33 -6.48
CA VAL A 6 -12.45 4.06 -7.25
C VAL A 6 -13.61 3.13 -7.63
N SER A 7 -13.35 1.91 -8.10
CA SER A 7 -14.41 0.92 -8.37
C SER A 7 -15.22 0.55 -7.12
N GLN A 8 -14.57 0.41 -5.96
CA GLN A 8 -15.25 0.19 -4.69
C GLN A 8 -16.09 1.40 -4.28
N ALA A 9 -15.55 2.62 -4.39
CA ALA A 9 -16.26 3.86 -4.07
C ALA A 9 -17.50 4.07 -4.95
N ALA A 10 -17.46 3.61 -6.21
CA ALA A 10 -18.59 3.66 -7.13
C ALA A 10 -19.83 2.90 -6.63
N GLN A 11 -19.68 1.99 -5.67
CA GLN A 11 -20.78 1.23 -5.08
C GLN A 11 -21.40 1.95 -3.87
N MET A 12 -20.65 2.84 -3.24
CA MET A 12 -20.93 3.46 -1.93
C MET A 12 -21.84 4.69 -2.04
N GLU A 13 -22.40 5.10 -0.90
CA GLU A 13 -23.11 6.37 -0.75
C GLU A 13 -22.13 7.53 -0.69
N THR A 14 -22.09 8.33 -1.77
CA THR A 14 -21.10 9.38 -1.94
C THR A 14 -21.52 10.76 -1.44
N HIS A 15 -22.83 10.99 -1.24
CA HIS A 15 -23.39 12.27 -0.79
C HIS A 15 -22.91 13.50 -1.61
N GLY A 16 -22.67 13.31 -2.91
CA GLY A 16 -22.19 14.37 -3.81
C GLY A 16 -20.67 14.47 -3.95
N VAL A 17 -19.91 13.66 -3.22
CA VAL A 17 -18.45 13.56 -3.38
C VAL A 17 -18.12 12.68 -4.60
N PRO A 18 -17.28 13.14 -5.55
CA PRO A 18 -16.80 12.30 -6.64
C PRO A 18 -15.85 11.21 -6.14
N ASN A 19 -15.99 9.98 -6.66
CA ASN A 19 -15.17 8.83 -6.27
C ASN A 19 -13.66 9.06 -6.50
N ASP A 20 -13.34 9.77 -7.57
CA ASP A 20 -11.96 10.08 -7.97
C ASP A 20 -11.28 11.14 -7.09
N MET A 21 -12.04 11.78 -6.17
CA MET A 21 -11.45 12.73 -5.23
C MET A 21 -10.77 12.06 -4.04
N LEU A 22 -11.24 10.88 -3.61
CA LEU A 22 -10.68 10.22 -2.43
C LEU A 22 -9.21 9.81 -2.56
N PRO A 23 -8.71 9.35 -3.72
CA PRO A 23 -7.28 9.09 -3.91
C PRO A 23 -6.36 10.26 -3.53
N ASN A 24 -6.84 11.50 -3.59
CA ASN A 24 -6.05 12.66 -3.16
C ASN A 24 -5.72 12.65 -1.66
N LEU A 25 -6.46 11.91 -0.84
CA LEU A 25 -6.15 11.70 0.57
C LEU A 25 -4.81 10.99 0.77
N ASN A 26 -4.38 10.15 -0.17
CA ASN A 26 -3.04 9.55 -0.14
C ASN A 26 -1.96 10.64 -0.19
N SER A 27 -2.04 11.53 -1.18
CA SER A 27 -1.08 12.63 -1.36
C SER A 27 -1.04 13.56 -0.15
N ILE A 28 -2.21 13.90 0.41
CA ILE A 28 -2.31 14.69 1.64
C ILE A 28 -1.62 13.97 2.81
N THR A 29 -1.87 12.66 2.95
CA THR A 29 -1.24 11.85 3.98
C THR A 29 0.27 11.86 3.83
N VAL A 30 0.82 11.67 2.63
CA VAL A 30 2.27 11.72 2.38
C VAL A 30 2.86 13.08 2.75
N ILE A 31 2.23 14.18 2.33
CA ILE A 31 2.69 15.56 2.61
C ILE A 31 2.79 15.81 4.12
N ILE A 32 1.82 15.31 4.90
CA ILE A 32 1.78 15.51 6.36
C ILE A 32 2.69 14.50 7.07
N ALA A 33 2.65 13.23 6.68
CA ALA A 33 3.34 12.15 7.36
C ALA A 33 4.84 12.17 7.13
N LEU A 34 5.32 12.57 5.94
CA LEU A 34 6.76 12.61 5.63
C LEU A 34 7.57 13.48 6.62
N PRO A 35 7.23 14.76 6.87
CA PRO A 35 7.95 15.57 7.87
C PRO A 35 7.77 15.02 9.28
N LEU A 36 6.61 14.45 9.63
CA LEU A 36 6.38 13.84 10.94
C LEU A 36 7.29 12.63 11.17
N VAL A 37 7.38 11.73 10.19
CA VAL A 37 8.18 10.52 10.28
C VAL A 37 9.67 10.87 10.33
N THR A 38 10.12 11.79 9.48
CA THR A 38 11.55 12.15 9.38
C THR A 38 12.05 12.99 10.57
N LYS A 39 11.25 13.92 11.08
CA LYS A 39 11.67 14.82 12.17
C LYS A 39 11.34 14.30 13.57
N PHE A 40 10.31 13.46 13.71
CA PHE A 40 9.87 13.00 15.03
C PHE A 40 10.02 11.48 15.20
N VAL A 41 9.46 10.68 14.29
CA VAL A 41 9.43 9.22 14.47
C VAL A 41 10.83 8.60 14.40
N TYR A 42 11.64 8.92 13.39
CA TYR A 42 12.99 8.34 13.29
C TYR A 42 13.91 8.77 14.44
N PRO A 43 14.01 10.07 14.81
CA PRO A 43 14.82 10.47 15.96
C PRO A 43 14.36 9.82 17.27
N PHE A 44 13.05 9.63 17.45
CA PHE A 44 12.50 8.94 18.62
C PHE A 44 12.81 7.43 18.64
N LEU A 45 12.77 6.75 17.50
CA LEU A 45 13.19 5.36 17.42
C LEU A 45 14.70 5.22 17.69
N HIS A 46 15.50 6.14 17.17
CA HIS A 46 16.95 6.16 17.39
C HIS A 46 17.30 6.49 18.83
N SER A 47 16.56 7.38 19.51
CA SER A 47 16.77 7.67 20.94
C SER A 47 16.46 6.47 21.84
N ARG A 48 15.65 5.51 21.35
CA ARG A 48 15.40 4.22 22.00
C ARG A 48 16.36 3.11 21.56
N GLY A 49 17.41 3.42 20.81
CA GLY A 49 18.38 2.45 20.31
C GLY A 49 17.86 1.53 19.19
N ILE A 50 16.68 1.80 18.64
CA ILE A 50 16.09 1.00 17.56
C ILE A 50 16.67 1.48 16.23
N ARG A 51 17.53 0.65 15.62
CA ARG A 51 18.04 0.90 14.27
C ARG A 51 16.95 0.65 13.22
N THR A 52 16.81 1.59 12.29
CA THR A 52 15.82 1.56 11.20
C THR A 52 16.52 1.43 9.84
N PRO A 53 17.14 0.28 9.54
CA PRO A 53 17.80 0.07 8.25
C PRO A 53 16.79 0.13 7.10
N PRO A 54 17.24 0.50 5.88
CA PRO A 54 16.34 0.69 4.74
C PRO A 54 15.40 -0.51 4.46
N LEU A 55 15.91 -1.74 4.50
CA LEU A 55 15.10 -2.93 4.21
C LEU A 55 13.98 -3.17 5.23
N ARG A 56 14.19 -2.85 6.51
CA ARG A 56 13.11 -2.96 7.52
C ARG A 56 12.04 -1.89 7.33
N ARG A 57 12.42 -0.69 6.87
CA ARG A 57 11.47 0.37 6.52
C ARG A 57 10.63 -0.02 5.29
N VAL A 58 11.25 -0.64 4.29
CA VAL A 58 10.54 -1.22 3.14
C VAL A 58 9.55 -2.31 3.60
N ALA A 59 9.98 -3.24 4.46
CA ALA A 59 9.08 -4.27 5.00
C ALA A 59 7.90 -3.68 5.79
N LEU A 60 8.13 -2.62 6.57
CA LEU A 60 7.06 -1.91 7.28
C LEU A 60 6.06 -1.29 6.31
N GLY A 61 6.51 -0.68 5.21
CA GLY A 61 5.62 -0.14 4.19
C GLY A 61 4.73 -1.22 3.58
N PHE A 62 5.32 -2.33 3.11
CA PHE A 62 4.55 -3.48 2.60
C PHE A 62 3.54 -4.03 3.63
N PHE A 63 3.89 -4.04 4.91
CA PHE A 63 2.97 -4.47 5.96
C PHE A 63 1.80 -3.48 6.16
N LEU A 64 2.06 -2.17 6.16
CA LEU A 64 1.02 -1.15 6.25
C LEU A 64 0.08 -1.20 5.04
N GLU A 65 0.62 -1.43 3.85
CA GLU A 65 -0.18 -1.63 2.64
C GLU A 65 -1.06 -2.88 2.73
N ALA A 66 -0.52 -3.98 3.26
CA ALA A 66 -1.29 -5.19 3.49
C ALA A 66 -2.47 -4.94 4.45
N LEU A 67 -2.27 -4.13 5.49
CA LEU A 67 -3.35 -3.71 6.39
C LEU A 67 -4.38 -2.82 5.68
N GLY A 68 -3.94 -1.88 4.83
CA GLY A 68 -4.82 -1.05 4.01
C GLY A 68 -5.71 -1.87 3.10
N MET A 69 -5.13 -2.85 2.41
CA MET A 69 -5.86 -3.74 1.51
C MET A 69 -6.74 -4.75 2.26
N ALA A 70 -6.33 -5.23 3.43
CA ALA A 70 -7.16 -6.07 4.30
C ALA A 70 -8.38 -5.29 4.82
N TYR A 71 -8.19 -4.03 5.19
CA TYR A 71 -9.28 -3.13 5.58
C TYR A 71 -10.22 -2.86 4.39
N ALA A 72 -9.68 -2.59 3.19
CA ALA A 72 -10.48 -2.45 1.97
C ALA A 72 -11.28 -3.71 1.64
N ALA A 73 -10.73 -4.91 1.87
CA ALA A 73 -11.46 -6.17 1.76
C ALA A 73 -12.61 -6.26 2.79
N GLY A 74 -12.36 -5.82 4.03
CA GLY A 74 -13.40 -5.72 5.06
C GLY A 74 -14.55 -4.80 4.66
N ILE A 75 -14.24 -3.61 4.14
CA ILE A 75 -15.23 -2.67 3.59
C ILE A 75 -15.97 -3.30 2.41
N GLN A 76 -15.28 -4.01 1.51
CA GLN A 76 -15.94 -4.70 0.41
C GLN A 76 -16.91 -5.78 0.89
N GLY A 77 -16.52 -6.54 1.93
CA GLY A 77 -17.40 -7.52 2.57
C GLY A 77 -18.63 -6.87 3.20
N TRP A 78 -18.46 -5.69 3.80
CA TRP A 78 -19.57 -4.91 4.35
C TRP A 78 -20.50 -4.37 3.25
N ILE A 79 -19.95 -3.87 2.13
CA ILE A 79 -20.71 -3.47 0.94
C ILE A 79 -21.56 -4.63 0.42
N TYR A 80 -20.96 -5.82 0.28
CA TYR A 80 -21.69 -7.02 -0.19
C TYR A 80 -22.72 -7.56 0.79
N SER A 81 -22.67 -7.14 2.05
CA SER A 81 -23.63 -7.48 3.09
C SER A 81 -24.67 -6.38 3.31
N SER A 82 -24.54 -5.24 2.62
CA SER A 82 -25.42 -4.08 2.75
C SER A 82 -26.47 -4.07 1.65
N GLY A 83 -27.72 -3.75 2.02
CA GLY A 83 -28.80 -3.55 1.07
C GLY A 83 -28.55 -2.34 0.15
N PRO A 84 -29.29 -2.22 -0.97
CA PRO A 84 -30.41 -3.10 -1.35
C PRO A 84 -30.00 -4.30 -2.22
N CYS A 85 -28.80 -4.30 -2.82
CA CYS A 85 -28.40 -5.28 -3.83
C CYS A 85 -27.26 -6.25 -3.42
N TYR A 86 -26.75 -6.16 -2.19
CA TYR A 86 -25.79 -7.11 -1.62
C TYR A 86 -24.58 -7.39 -2.55
N LYS A 87 -24.35 -8.65 -2.95
CA LYS A 87 -23.23 -9.08 -3.81
C LYS A 87 -23.22 -8.49 -5.21
N HIS A 88 -24.31 -7.84 -5.63
CA HIS A 88 -24.41 -7.17 -6.92
C HIS A 88 -24.82 -5.70 -6.73
N PRO A 89 -23.98 -4.86 -6.11
CA PRO A 89 -24.27 -3.44 -5.92
C PRO A 89 -24.77 -2.81 -7.23
N ARG A 90 -25.84 -2.04 -7.14
CA ARG A 90 -26.49 -1.33 -8.25
C ARG A 90 -27.09 -2.19 -9.39
N ALA A 91 -26.99 -3.52 -9.32
CA ALA A 91 -27.45 -4.43 -10.36
C ALA A 91 -28.68 -5.27 -9.95
N CYS A 92 -29.56 -4.71 -9.12
CA CYS A 92 -30.81 -5.35 -8.72
C CYS A 92 -32.03 -4.43 -8.96
N ALA A 93 -33.24 -5.02 -8.98
CA ALA A 93 -34.48 -4.29 -9.23
C ALA A 93 -34.74 -3.17 -8.20
N ALA A 94 -34.31 -3.38 -6.95
CA ALA A 94 -34.41 -2.37 -5.89
C ALA A 94 -33.46 -1.17 -6.08
N SER A 95 -32.51 -1.25 -7.02
CA SER A 95 -31.53 -0.17 -7.27
C SER A 95 -32.06 1.00 -8.11
N MET A 96 -33.33 0.98 -8.53
CA MET A 96 -33.90 2.02 -9.43
C MET A 96 -32.98 2.28 -10.64
N ASN A 97 -32.74 1.24 -11.45
CA ASN A 97 -31.87 1.28 -12.63
C ASN A 97 -30.41 1.73 -12.34
N GLY A 98 -29.85 1.30 -11.21
CA GLY A 98 -28.46 1.57 -10.81
C GLY A 98 -28.23 2.91 -10.11
N SER A 99 -29.30 3.70 -9.86
CA SER A 99 -29.18 5.00 -9.21
C SER A 99 -29.00 4.91 -7.68
N LEU A 100 -29.55 3.88 -7.03
CA LEU A 100 -29.46 3.69 -5.59
C LEU A 100 -28.22 2.85 -5.20
N PRO A 101 -27.19 3.44 -4.54
CA PRO A 101 -26.04 2.71 -4.00
C PRO A 101 -26.40 1.82 -2.80
N ASN A 102 -25.39 1.11 -2.29
CA ASN A 102 -25.49 0.46 -0.98
C ASN A 102 -25.38 1.48 0.17
N HIS A 103 -25.82 1.09 1.37
CA HIS A 103 -25.85 1.97 2.56
C HIS A 103 -24.50 2.21 3.27
N VAL A 104 -23.37 1.94 2.62
CA VAL A 104 -22.04 2.20 3.17
C VAL A 104 -21.55 3.56 2.68
N ASN A 105 -21.23 4.45 3.63
CA ASN A 105 -20.73 5.77 3.33
C ASN A 105 -19.29 5.73 2.76
N ILE A 106 -19.05 6.51 1.70
CA ILE A 106 -17.75 6.61 1.03
C ILE A 106 -16.57 6.98 1.97
N GLY A 107 -16.82 7.72 3.06
CA GLY A 107 -15.83 8.15 4.04
C GLY A 107 -15.17 6.99 4.80
N TYR A 108 -15.79 5.81 4.83
CA TYR A 108 -15.14 4.62 5.39
C TYR A 108 -13.92 4.16 4.58
N GLN A 109 -13.70 4.67 3.37
CA GLN A 109 -12.50 4.40 2.57
C GLN A 109 -11.30 5.28 2.98
N SER A 110 -11.49 6.35 3.74
CA SER A 110 -10.40 7.24 4.16
C SER A 110 -9.23 6.53 4.87
N PRO A 111 -9.45 5.55 5.77
CA PRO A 111 -8.36 4.79 6.37
C PRO A 111 -7.49 4.00 5.39
N VAL A 112 -8.04 3.59 4.23
CA VAL A 112 -7.26 2.89 3.18
C VAL A 112 -6.18 3.83 2.66
N TYR A 113 -6.55 5.03 2.25
CA TYR A 113 -5.61 6.03 1.70
C TYR A 113 -4.63 6.56 2.75
N PHE A 114 -5.03 6.58 4.02
CA PHE A 114 -4.11 6.91 5.11
C PHE A 114 -3.02 5.84 5.30
N LEU A 115 -3.40 4.55 5.26
CA LEU A 115 -2.46 3.44 5.35
C LEU A 115 -1.55 3.35 4.12
N GLU A 116 -2.09 3.59 2.93
CA GLU A 116 -1.34 3.70 1.67
C GLU A 116 -0.28 4.82 1.75
N GLY A 117 -0.67 6.00 2.23
CA GLY A 117 0.25 7.13 2.34
C GLY A 117 1.36 6.90 3.37
N LEU A 118 1.03 6.26 4.50
CA LEU A 118 2.04 5.83 5.47
C LEU A 118 3.00 4.78 4.88
N SER A 119 2.46 3.79 4.15
CA SER A 119 3.25 2.78 3.45
C SER A 119 4.27 3.43 2.52
N GLU A 120 3.84 4.40 1.71
CA GLU A 120 4.68 5.14 0.78
C GLU A 120 5.82 5.89 1.49
N VAL A 121 5.52 6.56 2.61
CA VAL A 121 6.50 7.32 3.40
C VAL A 121 7.61 6.43 3.98
N PHE A 122 7.30 5.17 4.34
CA PHE A 122 8.30 4.23 4.84
C PHE A 122 9.06 3.51 3.73
N ALA A 123 8.36 3.03 2.69
CA ALA A 123 8.97 2.20 1.65
C ALA A 123 9.72 3.00 0.60
N SER A 124 9.14 4.06 0.04
CA SER A 124 9.68 4.74 -1.15
C SER A 124 11.05 5.39 -0.88
N PRO A 125 11.23 6.26 0.14
CA PRO A 125 12.53 6.84 0.43
C PRO A 125 13.59 5.78 0.81
N ALA A 126 13.18 4.74 1.54
CA ALA A 126 14.08 3.67 1.95
C ALA A 126 14.58 2.82 0.77
N GLY A 127 13.72 2.54 -0.21
CA GLY A 127 14.13 1.83 -1.42
C GLY A 127 15.13 2.63 -2.26
N TYR A 128 14.93 3.94 -2.41
CA TYR A 128 15.90 4.82 -3.06
C TYR A 128 17.22 4.92 -2.29
N GLU A 129 17.16 5.00 -0.95
CA GLU A 129 18.35 4.99 -0.08
C GLU A 129 19.13 3.68 -0.23
N TYR A 130 18.44 2.54 -0.23
CA TYR A 130 19.05 1.23 -0.37
C TYR A 130 19.75 1.07 -1.72
N THR A 131 19.07 1.41 -2.81
CA THR A 131 19.63 1.29 -4.17
C THR A 131 20.78 2.25 -4.38
N PHE A 132 20.71 3.47 -3.85
CA PHE A 132 21.79 4.45 -3.93
C PHE A 132 23.05 4.03 -3.16
N THR A 133 22.88 3.42 -1.98
CA THR A 133 24.00 2.99 -1.12
C THR A 133 24.66 1.72 -1.62
N LYS A 134 23.94 0.87 -2.36
CA LYS A 134 24.47 -0.38 -2.94
C LYS A 134 24.98 -0.22 -4.38
N ALA A 135 24.64 0.86 -5.08
CA ALA A 135 25.08 1.09 -6.44
C ALA A 135 26.57 1.49 -6.53
N PRO A 136 27.34 0.97 -7.50
CA PRO A 136 28.67 1.46 -7.83
C PRO A 136 28.66 2.95 -8.18
N LYS A 137 29.74 3.67 -7.89
CA LYS A 137 29.81 5.14 -8.05
C LYS A 137 29.41 5.62 -9.47
N SER A 138 29.82 4.89 -10.52
CA SER A 138 29.52 5.23 -11.92
C SER A 138 28.12 4.85 -12.39
N MET A 139 27.36 4.05 -11.61
CA MET A 139 26.07 3.47 -12.03
C MET A 139 24.88 3.91 -11.16
N LYS A 140 25.08 4.84 -10.21
CA LYS A 140 24.02 5.27 -9.28
C LYS A 140 22.71 5.66 -9.98
N SER A 141 22.81 6.47 -11.03
CA SER A 141 21.68 6.94 -11.82
C SER A 141 20.98 5.79 -12.57
N ILE A 142 21.75 4.85 -13.12
CA ILE A 142 21.22 3.68 -13.85
C ILE A 142 20.47 2.77 -12.88
N ILE A 143 21.05 2.44 -11.72
CA ILE A 143 20.41 1.58 -10.73
C ILE A 143 19.13 2.23 -10.18
N GLN A 144 19.11 3.54 -9.94
CA GLN A 144 17.88 4.23 -9.54
C GLN A 144 16.82 4.26 -10.64
N ALA A 145 17.20 4.39 -11.91
CA ALA A 145 16.28 4.30 -13.03
C ALA A 145 15.66 2.89 -13.14
N LEU A 146 16.48 1.84 -12.98
CA LEU A 146 16.00 0.46 -12.92
C LEU A 146 15.07 0.21 -11.73
N TYR A 147 15.34 0.84 -10.58
CA TYR A 147 14.41 0.82 -9.45
C TYR A 147 13.09 1.51 -9.81
N GLY A 148 13.13 2.65 -10.49
CA GLY A 148 11.92 3.33 -10.98
C GLY A 148 11.09 2.47 -11.94
N LEU A 149 11.72 1.62 -12.75
CA LEU A 149 10.99 0.67 -13.62
C LEU A 149 10.11 -0.31 -12.84
N THR A 150 10.39 -0.56 -11.56
CA THR A 150 9.52 -1.40 -10.73
C THR A 150 8.12 -0.78 -10.55
N ALA A 151 8.01 0.55 -10.54
CA ALA A 151 6.72 1.24 -10.52
C ALA A 151 5.93 1.06 -11.83
N ALA A 152 6.64 1.08 -12.98
CA ALA A 152 6.04 0.76 -14.27
C ALA A 152 5.56 -0.70 -14.31
N GLY A 153 6.38 -1.64 -13.82
CA GLY A 153 6.00 -3.04 -13.67
C GLY A 153 4.76 -3.23 -12.80
N GLY A 154 4.71 -2.57 -11.64
CA GLY A 154 3.53 -2.56 -10.77
C GLY A 154 2.27 -2.02 -11.46
N SER A 155 2.42 -0.99 -12.29
CA SER A 155 1.31 -0.43 -13.07
C SER A 155 0.78 -1.39 -14.14
N ILE A 156 1.67 -2.13 -14.81
CA ILE A 156 1.30 -3.18 -15.78
C ILE A 156 0.53 -4.31 -15.09
N ILE A 157 0.99 -4.76 -13.92
CA ILE A 157 0.30 -5.77 -13.12
C ILE A 157 -1.08 -5.26 -12.70
N ALA A 158 -1.17 -4.02 -12.22
CA ALA A 158 -2.45 -3.41 -11.85
C ALA A 158 -3.42 -3.35 -13.04
N LEU A 159 -2.93 -3.00 -14.23
CA LEU A 159 -3.74 -3.03 -15.45
C LEU A 159 -4.22 -4.45 -15.77
N ALA A 160 -3.35 -5.44 -15.68
CA ALA A 160 -3.69 -6.85 -15.90
C ALA A 160 -4.75 -7.37 -14.90
N LEU A 161 -4.82 -6.79 -13.69
CA LEU A 161 -5.82 -7.14 -12.68
C LEU A 161 -7.17 -6.43 -12.88
N THR A 162 -7.27 -5.42 -13.74
CA THR A 162 -8.53 -4.67 -13.98
C THR A 162 -9.76 -5.53 -14.26
N PRO A 163 -9.69 -6.67 -14.99
CA PRO A 163 -10.84 -7.55 -15.18
C PRO A 163 -11.44 -8.13 -13.89
N THR A 164 -10.68 -8.09 -12.78
CA THR A 164 -11.12 -8.50 -11.43
C THR A 164 -11.75 -7.35 -10.64
N ASN A 165 -11.72 -6.11 -11.17
CA ASN A 165 -12.35 -4.93 -10.55
C ASN A 165 -13.87 -4.89 -10.77
N LYS A 166 -14.54 -6.03 -10.69
CA LYS A 166 -15.99 -6.17 -10.92
C LYS A 166 -16.62 -6.99 -9.80
N ASP A 167 -17.92 -6.82 -9.63
CA ASP A 167 -18.65 -7.61 -8.65
C ASP A 167 -18.94 -9.02 -9.17
N PRO A 168 -18.82 -10.07 -8.33
CA PRO A 168 -18.44 -10.07 -6.91
C PRO A 168 -16.94 -10.30 -6.65
N ASP A 169 -16.09 -10.25 -7.68
CA ASP A 169 -14.66 -10.61 -7.63
C ASP A 169 -13.81 -9.57 -6.87
N LEU A 170 -14.31 -8.35 -6.68
CA LEU A 170 -13.62 -7.24 -6.05
C LEU A 170 -13.11 -7.58 -4.63
N LEU A 171 -13.88 -8.36 -3.87
CA LEU A 171 -13.49 -8.83 -2.53
C LEU A 171 -12.25 -9.74 -2.58
N TRP A 172 -12.24 -10.68 -3.53
CA TRP A 172 -11.13 -11.63 -3.70
C TRP A 172 -9.86 -10.93 -4.19
N MET A 173 -10.02 -9.93 -5.05
CA MET A 173 -8.91 -9.08 -5.48
C MET A 173 -8.26 -8.36 -4.27
N TYR A 174 -9.04 -7.66 -3.42
CA TYR A 174 -8.47 -7.01 -2.23
C TYR A 174 -7.81 -7.99 -1.27
N THR A 175 -8.44 -9.13 -1.02
CA THR A 175 -7.90 -10.19 -0.16
C THR A 175 -6.59 -10.75 -0.73
N GLY A 176 -6.54 -10.98 -2.04
CA GLY A 176 -5.35 -11.46 -2.75
C GLY A 176 -4.19 -10.46 -2.70
N ILE A 177 -4.47 -9.17 -2.93
CA ILE A 177 -3.46 -8.10 -2.83
C ILE A 177 -2.95 -7.99 -1.38
N ALA A 178 -3.85 -8.02 -0.38
CA ALA A 178 -3.46 -7.99 1.02
C ALA A 178 -2.53 -9.16 1.38
N GLY A 179 -2.88 -10.38 0.96
CA GLY A 179 -2.05 -11.57 1.16
C GLY A 179 -0.69 -11.47 0.47
N ALA A 180 -0.65 -10.99 -0.78
CA ALA A 180 0.58 -10.79 -1.53
C ALA A 180 1.51 -9.76 -0.88
N MET A 181 0.96 -8.62 -0.43
CA MET A 181 1.71 -7.58 0.26
C MET A 181 2.23 -8.05 1.62
N PHE A 182 1.42 -8.81 2.36
CA PHE A 182 1.86 -9.42 3.62
C PHE A 182 2.99 -10.43 3.41
N ALA A 183 2.87 -11.31 2.40
CA ALA A 183 3.93 -12.24 2.04
C ALA A 183 5.21 -11.51 1.63
N ALA A 184 5.11 -10.45 0.82
CA ALA A 184 6.24 -9.61 0.46
C ALA A 184 6.90 -8.96 1.70
N ALA A 185 6.10 -8.43 2.63
CA ALA A 185 6.59 -7.87 3.88
C ALA A 185 7.42 -8.89 4.69
N VAL A 186 6.89 -10.10 4.84
CA VAL A 186 7.59 -11.20 5.54
C VAL A 186 8.88 -11.58 4.82
N ILE A 187 8.85 -11.73 3.49
CA ILE A 187 10.03 -12.08 2.68
C ILE A 187 11.11 -11.01 2.85
N VAL A 188 10.77 -9.73 2.66
CA VAL A 188 11.73 -8.62 2.78
C VAL A 188 12.29 -8.55 4.20
N MET A 189 11.45 -8.77 5.22
CA MET A 189 11.88 -8.79 6.61
C MET A 189 12.89 -9.94 6.88
N VAL A 190 12.59 -11.16 6.43
CA VAL A 190 13.51 -12.31 6.54
C VAL A 190 14.82 -12.06 5.81
N VAL A 191 14.77 -11.49 4.60
CA VAL A 191 15.96 -11.11 3.83
C VAL A 191 16.78 -10.05 4.57
N SER A 192 16.14 -9.05 5.17
CA SER A 192 16.81 -8.02 5.98
C SER A 192 17.60 -8.65 7.12
N TYR A 193 16.99 -9.56 7.88
CA TYR A 193 17.67 -10.24 8.99
C TYR A 193 18.87 -11.07 8.52
N LYS A 194 18.75 -11.79 7.39
CA LYS A 194 19.87 -12.57 6.83
C LYS A 194 21.04 -11.69 6.38
N HIS A 195 20.77 -10.53 5.79
CA HIS A 195 21.83 -9.61 5.37
C HIS A 195 22.53 -8.95 6.57
N GLU A 196 21.78 -8.54 7.57
CA GLU A 196 22.34 -7.95 8.79
C GLU A 196 23.20 -8.97 9.58
N GLY A 197 22.76 -10.23 9.67
CA GLY A 197 23.54 -11.30 10.30
C GLY A 197 24.88 -11.56 9.60
N LYS A 198 24.92 -11.50 8.26
CA LYS A 198 26.17 -11.63 7.49
C LYS A 198 27.12 -10.45 7.71
N THR A 199 26.61 -9.22 7.79
CA THR A 199 27.44 -8.03 8.02
C THR A 199 28.07 -8.01 9.42
N MET A 200 27.37 -8.53 10.43
CA MET A 200 27.94 -8.67 11.78
C MET A 200 29.01 -9.77 11.87
N GLY A 201 28.85 -10.88 11.14
CA GLY A 201 29.87 -11.94 11.08
C GLY A 201 31.18 -11.49 10.40
N THR A 202 31.11 -10.60 9.40
CA THR A 202 32.31 -10.04 8.74
C THR A 202 33.08 -9.01 9.57
N LEU A 203 32.44 -8.36 10.55
CA LEU A 203 33.08 -7.40 11.45
C LEU A 203 33.75 -8.07 12.67
N GLN A 204 33.60 -9.39 12.83
CA GLN A 204 34.21 -10.18 13.90
C GLN A 204 35.45 -10.97 13.46
N MET A 205 35.91 -10.82 12.21
CA MET A 205 37.23 -11.28 11.81
C MET A 205 38.21 -10.10 11.94
N PRO A 206 38.89 -9.91 13.08
CA PRO A 206 40.02 -9.00 13.12
C PRO A 206 41.03 -9.51 12.08
N GLU A 207 41.60 -8.59 11.30
CA GLU A 207 42.72 -8.90 10.41
C GLU A 207 43.82 -9.60 11.24
N MET A 208 44.14 -10.84 10.87
CA MET A 208 45.32 -11.57 11.34
C MET A 208 46.47 -11.33 10.38
#